data_AF-A0A9N9CFJ4-F1
#
_entry.id   AF-A0A9N9CFJ4-F1
#
_cell.length_a   1.000
_cell.length_b   1.000
_cell.length_c   1.000
_cell.angle_alpha   90.00
_cell.angle_beta   90.00
_cell.angle_gamma   90.00
#
_symmetry.space_group_name_H-M   'P 1'
#
loop_
_entity.id
_entity.type
_entity.pdbx_description
1 polymer ?
#
loop_
_entity_poly.entity_id
_entity_poly.type
_entity_poly.pdbx_seq_one_letter_code
_entity_poly.pdbx_strand_id
1 'polypeptide(L)' 'MYRWDVVEVGNGNHCDYFHLRELLMTHALHDLLETSHTIHYHNYRADKLRSNGRPESILACDESYEHRIERSNKTW' A
#
# COMPACT_ATOMS: atom_id res chain seq x y z
N MET A 1 -2.20 19.83 31.29
CA MET A 1 -3.33 20.55 31.92
C MET A 1 -2.85 21.98 32.16
N TYR A 2 -3.34 22.95 31.39
CA TYR A 2 -2.91 24.36 31.51
C TYR A 2 -3.90 25.18 32.34
N ARG A 3 -3.47 26.37 32.80
CA ARG A 3 -4.21 27.21 33.76
C ARG A 3 -5.49 27.88 33.21
N TRP A 4 -5.79 27.74 31.91
CA TRP A 4 -6.90 28.39 31.21
C TRP A 4 -7.78 27.38 30.43
N ASP A 5 -8.03 26.24 31.07
CA ASP A 5 -8.88 25.14 30.59
C ASP A 5 -8.15 24.05 29.77
N VAL A 6 -8.79 22.88 29.71
CA VAL A 6 -8.26 21.65 29.12
C VAL A 6 -8.64 21.58 27.64
N VAL A 7 -7.64 21.55 26.76
CA VAL A 7 -7.87 21.26 25.35
C VAL A 7 -8.23 19.78 25.22
N GLU A 8 -9.53 19.51 25.11
CA GLU A 8 -10.05 18.17 24.85
C GLU A 8 -9.77 17.77 23.40
N VAL A 9 -8.84 16.82 23.22
CA VAL A 9 -8.45 16.29 21.90
C VAL A 9 -9.59 15.49 21.22
N GLY A 10 -10.71 15.28 21.91
CA GLY A 10 -11.93 14.66 21.38
C GLY A 10 -13.00 15.64 20.91
N ASN A 11 -12.84 16.95 21.14
CA ASN A 11 -13.81 17.95 20.74
C ASN A 11 -13.44 18.52 19.36
N GLY A 12 -14.25 18.21 18.33
CA GLY A 12 -14.01 18.62 16.94
C GLY A 12 -13.99 20.12 16.69
N ASN A 13 -14.45 20.94 17.65
CA ASN A 13 -14.35 22.40 17.58
C ASN A 13 -12.98 22.96 17.99
N HIS A 14 -12.12 22.15 18.63
CA HIS A 14 -10.81 22.57 19.13
C HIS A 14 -9.62 21.97 18.35
N CYS A 15 -9.81 20.82 17.69
CA CYS A 15 -8.76 20.19 16.89
C CYS A 15 -9.32 19.16 15.91
N ASP A 16 -8.73 19.09 14.71
CA ASP A 16 -9.04 18.09 13.67
C ASP A 16 -8.40 16.71 13.93
N TYR A 17 -7.93 16.46 15.15
CA TYR A 17 -7.25 15.22 15.52
C TYR A 17 -8.07 13.97 15.22
N PHE A 18 -9.39 14.02 15.46
CA PHE A 18 -10.26 12.88 15.21
C PHE A 18 -10.33 12.53 13.72
N HIS A 19 -10.54 13.53 12.86
CA HIS A 19 -10.60 13.36 11.41
C HIS A 19 -9.25 12.92 10.84
N LEU A 20 -8.14 13.48 11.34
CA LEU A 20 -6.80 13.06 10.93
C LEU A 20 -6.54 11.60 11.29
N ARG A 21 -6.89 11.18 12.51
CA ARG A 21 -6.72 9.80 12.96
C ARG A 21 -7.56 8.83 12.13
N GLU A 22 -8.82 9.18 11.85
CA GLU A 22 -9.71 8.36 11.04
C GLU A 22 -9.20 8.22 9.60
N LEU A 23 -8.79 9.32 8.96
CA LEU A 23 -8.20 9.32 7.62
C LEU A 23 -6.93 8.47 7.55
N LEU A 24 -6.04 8.63 8.54
CA LEU A 24 -4.78 7.88 8.61
C LEU A 24 -5.03 6.38 8.77
N MET A 25 -5.90 6.01 9.71
CA MET A 25 -6.18 4.60 10.02
C MET A 25 -6.93 3.89 8.90
N THR A 26 -7.81 4.60 8.19
CA THR A 26 -8.71 3.99 7.21
C THR A 26 -8.09 3.93 5.81
N HIS A 27 -7.39 4.99 5.39
CA HIS A 27 -6.91 5.11 4.01
C HIS A 27 -5.39 5.16 3.93
N ALA A 28 -4.75 6.08 4.66
CA ALA A 28 -3.31 6.31 4.46
C ALA A 28 -2.45 5.09 4.82
N LEU A 29 -2.80 4.33 5.87
CA LEU A 29 -2.08 3.11 6.22
C LEU A 29 -2.31 1.97 5.22
N HIS A 30 -3.51 1.88 4.65
CA HIS A 30 -3.81 0.90 3.61
C HIS A 30 -2.98 1.19 2.36
N ASP A 31 -2.98 2.45 1.90
CA ASP A 31 -2.22 2.89 0.72
C ASP A 31 -0.70 2.70 0.94
N LEU A 32 -0.20 2.96 2.15
CA LEU A 32 1.20 2.73 2.51
C LEU A 32 1.57 1.23 2.47
N LEU A 33 0.67 0.37 2.94
CA LEU A 33 0.87 -1.09 2.87
C LEU A 33 0.87 -1.57 1.42
N GLU A 34 -0.11 -1.11 0.64
CA GLU A 34 -0.27 -1.48 -0.77
C GLU A 34 0.95 -1.06 -1.58
N THR A 35 1.39 0.19 -1.50
CA THR A 35 2.59 0.70 -2.19
C THR A 35 3.86 -0.04 -1.79
N SER A 36 4.01 -0.36 -0.51
CA SER A 36 5.15 -1.15 -0.02
C SER A 36 5.15 -2.56 -0.62
N HIS A 37 3.98 -3.18 -0.77
CA HIS A 37 3.85 -4.52 -1.33
C HIS A 37 4.03 -4.53 -2.86
N THR A 38 3.32 -3.65 -3.57
CA THR A 38 3.23 -3.66 -5.04
C THR A 38 4.46 -3.04 -5.69
N ILE A 39 5.11 -2.05 -5.06
CA ILE A 39 6.28 -1.39 -5.63
C ILE A 39 7.54 -1.89 -4.97
N HIS A 40 7.70 -1.65 -3.66
CA HIS A 40 9.00 -1.87 -3.01
C HIS A 40 9.35 -3.35 -2.89
N TYR A 41 8.42 -4.17 -2.42
CA TYR A 41 8.66 -5.60 -2.27
C TYR A 41 8.72 -6.32 -3.62
N HIS A 42 7.81 -6.00 -4.55
CA HIS A 42 7.84 -6.58 -5.90
C HIS A 42 9.18 -6.31 -6.60
N ASN A 43 9.65 -5.06 -6.62
CA ASN A 43 10.90 -4.69 -7.27
C ASN A 43 12.10 -5.40 -6.63
N TYR A 44 12.21 -5.37 -5.29
CA TYR A 44 13.29 -6.05 -4.58
C TYR A 44 13.29 -7.56 -4.86
N ARG A 45 12.11 -8.19 -4.82
CA ARG A 45 11.95 -9.62 -5.08
C ARG A 45 12.30 -9.97 -6.52
N ALA A 46 11.87 -9.17 -7.49
CA ALA A 46 12.18 -9.35 -8.90
C ALA A 46 13.69 -9.26 -9.14
N ASP A 47 14.35 -8.24 -8.60
CA ASP A 47 15.80 -8.07 -8.70
C ASP A 47 16.56 -9.27 -8.08
N LYS A 48 16.15 -9.71 -6.90
CA LYS A 48 16.77 -10.86 -6.22
C LYS A 48 16.59 -12.19 -6.96
N LEU A 49 15.45 -12.37 -7.63
CA LEU A 49 15.20 -13.58 -8.43
C LEU A 49 16.00 -13.56 -9.73
N ARG A 50 16.13 -12.40 -10.37
CA ARG A 50 16.99 -12.20 -11.56
C ARG A 50 18.46 -12.42 -11.22
N SER A 51 18.94 -11.90 -10.08
CA SER A 51 20.34 -12.06 -9.66
C SER A 51 20.74 -13.52 -9.41
N ASN A 52 19.78 -14.37 -9.04
CA ASN A 52 20.00 -15.80 -8.76
C ASN A 52 19.82 -16.68 -10.01
N GLY A 53 19.74 -16.10 -11.22
CA GLY A 53 19.61 -16.84 -12.47
C GLY A 53 18.27 -17.56 -12.65
N ARG A 54 17.24 -17.21 -11.87
CA ARG A 54 15.89 -17.75 -12.07
C ARG A 54 15.16 -16.94 -13.15
N PRO A 55 14.47 -17.60 -14.10
CA PRO A 55 13.62 -16.91 -15.07
C PRO A 55 12.51 -16.11 -14.34
N GLU A 56 12.03 -15.03 -14.97
CA GLU A 56 11.01 -14.14 -14.40
C GLU A 56 9.90 -14.92 -13.69
N SER A 57 9.70 -14.66 -12.40
CA SER A 57 8.67 -15.38 -11.66
C SER A 57 7.31 -14.93 -12.11
N ILE A 58 6.63 -15.77 -12.87
CA ILE A 58 5.27 -15.57 -13.34
C ILE A 58 4.29 -15.87 -12.18
N LEU A 59 4.44 -15.16 -11.06
CA LEU A 59 3.50 -15.33 -9.95
C LEU A 59 2.15 -14.75 -10.32
N ALA A 60 1.08 -15.34 -9.78
CA ALA A 60 -0.30 -14.91 -9.99
C ALA A 60 -0.61 -13.46 -9.54
N CYS A 61 0.34 -12.78 -8.89
CA CYS A 61 0.21 -11.37 -8.49
C CYS A 61 1.14 -10.43 -9.29
N ASP A 62 1.80 -10.92 -10.34
CA ASP A 62 2.65 -10.09 -11.19
C ASP A 62 1.83 -9.52 -12.34
N GLU A 63 1.94 -8.22 -12.61
CA GLU A 63 1.35 -7.57 -13.78
C GLU A 63 1.72 -8.28 -15.08
N SER A 64 2.94 -8.83 -15.16
CA SER A 64 3.41 -9.60 -16.31
C SER A 64 2.76 -10.98 -16.44
N TYR A 65 2.23 -11.57 -15.36
CA TYR A 65 1.40 -12.79 -15.37
C TYR A 65 0.01 -12.47 -15.92
N GLU A 66 -0.66 -11.45 -15.38
CA GLU A 66 -1.98 -11.01 -15.82
C GLU A 66 -1.96 -10.61 -17.30
N HIS A 67 -0.97 -9.83 -17.73
CA HIS A 67 -0.83 -9.40 -19.12
C HIS A 67 -0.59 -10.57 -20.10
N ARG A 68 0.03 -11.66 -19.64
CA ARG A 68 0.21 -12.89 -20.41
C ARG A 68 -1.05 -13.75 -20.43
N ILE A 69 -1.77 -13.86 -19.32
CA ILE A 69 -3.06 -14.56 -19.25
C ILE A 69 -4.06 -13.87 -20.17
N GLU A 70 -4.18 -12.54 -20.12
CA GLU A 70 -5.03 -11.78 -21.03
C GLU A 70 -4.65 -12.00 -22.50
N ARG A 71 -3.35 -12.00 -22.81
CA ARG A 71 -2.87 -12.29 -24.17
C ARG A 71 -3.28 -13.68 -24.63
N SER A 72 -3.16 -14.68 -23.76
CA SER A 72 -3.57 -16.07 -24.03
C SER A 72 -5.09 -16.21 -24.22
N ASN A 73 -5.88 -15.43 -23.47
CA ASN A 73 -7.34 -15.43 -23.54
C ASN A 73 -7.88 -14.66 -24.76
N LYS A 74 -7.08 -13.76 -25.35
CA LYS A 74 -7.44 -13.01 -26.58
C LYS A 74 -7.08 -13.75 -27.88
N THR A 75 -6.34 -14.86 -27.81
CA THR A 75 -5.92 -15.66 -28.98
C THR A 75 -6.87 -16.81 -29.35
N TRP A 76 -8.08 -16.85 -28.76
CA TRP A 76 -9.17 -17.75 -29.13
C TRP A 76 -10.45 -16.95 -29.41
#